data_AF-A0A349FF28-F1
#
_entry.id   AF-A0A349FF28-F1
#
_cell.length_a   1.000
_cell.length_b   1.000
_cell.length_c   1.000
_cell.angle_alpha   90.00
_cell.angle_beta   90.00
_cell.angle_gamma   90.00
#
_symmetry.space_group_name_H-M   'P 1'
#
loop_
_entity.id
_entity.type
_entity.pdbx_description
1 polymer ?
#
loop_
_entity_poly.entity_id
_entity_poly.type
_entity_poly.pdbx_seq_one_letter_code
_entity_poly.pdbx_strand_id
1 'polypeptide(L)'
;TEVAAAIDARMSEVYWGRYRRQENGEWLAVDAECVIPPANLAEQIVADEFEWTMAGTGWDAYADELASLTLNLKQGDILYPDAQDIVQVAKFMLAKGETVSVEESSPVYLRDNVTWKKLPGRE
;
A
#
# COMPACT_ATOMS: atom_id res chain seq x y z
N THR A 1 -7.98 3.98 -14.33
CA THR A 1 -7.74 4.71 -13.08
C THR A 1 -6.76 3.93 -12.27
N GLU A 2 -5.66 4.57 -11.95
CA GLU A 2 -4.45 3.97 -11.42
C GLU A 2 -4.10 4.76 -10.15
N VAL A 3 -3.94 4.06 -9.03
CA VAL A 3 -3.73 4.67 -7.71
C VAL A 3 -2.49 4.07 -7.08
N ALA A 4 -1.58 4.94 -6.62
CA ALA A 4 -0.45 4.57 -5.81
C ALA A 4 -0.73 5.01 -4.37
N ALA A 5 -1.08 4.02 -3.53
CA ALA A 5 -1.42 4.22 -2.13
C ALA A 5 -0.15 4.12 -1.28
N ALA A 6 0.12 5.15 -0.49
CA ALA A 6 1.18 5.18 0.51
C ALA A 6 0.62 5.65 1.85
N ILE A 7 0.70 4.82 2.89
CA ILE A 7 0.26 5.18 4.25
C ILE A 7 1.48 5.23 5.15
N ASP A 8 1.62 6.29 5.96
CA ASP A 8 2.69 6.37 6.96
C ASP A 8 2.59 5.22 7.96
N ALA A 9 3.54 4.28 7.92
CA ALA A 9 3.60 3.11 8.80
C ALA A 9 4.33 3.40 10.11
N ARG A 10 4.77 4.65 10.32
CA ARG A 10 5.72 5.07 11.35
C ARG A 10 7.10 4.46 11.14
N MET A 11 8.05 4.81 12.02
CA MET A 11 9.42 4.28 12.01
C MET A 11 10.15 4.44 10.66
N SER A 12 9.87 5.54 9.94
CA SER A 12 10.46 5.85 8.64
C SER A 12 10.13 4.82 7.54
N GLU A 13 8.95 4.22 7.62
CA GLU A 13 8.43 3.28 6.63
C GLU A 13 7.03 3.70 6.15
N VAL A 14 6.65 3.23 4.96
CA VAL A 14 5.30 3.35 4.42
C VAL A 14 4.70 1.97 4.17
N TYR A 15 3.40 1.83 4.39
CA TYR A 15 2.63 0.78 3.73
C TYR A 15 2.39 1.20 2.28
N TRP A 16 2.76 0.35 1.33
CA TRP A 16 2.73 0.64 -0.09
C TRP A 16 1.85 -0.35 -0.85
N GLY A 17 1.10 0.17 -1.82
CA GLY A 17 0.41 -0.64 -2.81
C GLY A 17 -0.02 0.16 -4.04
N ARG A 18 0.10 -0.45 -5.22
CA ARG A 18 -0.42 0.11 -6.48
C ARG A 18 -1.61 -0.68 -6.97
N TYR A 19 -2.67 0.03 -7.37
CA TYR A 19 -3.94 -0.56 -7.76
C TYR A 19 -4.47 0.03 -9.06
N ARG A 20 -4.99 -0.84 -9.93
CA ARG A 20 -5.66 -0.43 -11.16
C ARG A 20 -7.13 -0.84 -11.15
N ARG A 21 -8.01 0.12 -11.44
CA ARG A 21 -9.44 -0.13 -11.59
C ARG A 21 -9.75 -0.75 -12.95
N GLN A 22 -10.44 -1.86 -12.93
CA GLN A 22 -10.91 -2.59 -14.10
C GLN A 22 -12.24 -2.01 -14.62
N GLU A 23 -12.62 -2.36 -15.86
CA GLU A 23 -13.87 -1.90 -16.48
C GLU A 23 -15.13 -2.30 -15.70
N ASN A 24 -15.11 -3.47 -15.05
CA ASN A 24 -16.21 -3.95 -14.22
C ASN A 24 -16.29 -3.25 -12.84
N GLY A 25 -15.34 -2.36 -12.54
CA GLY A 25 -15.26 -1.60 -11.31
C GLY A 25 -14.41 -2.23 -10.20
N GLU A 26 -13.91 -3.44 -10.38
CA GLU A 26 -12.99 -4.09 -9.43
C GLU A 26 -11.61 -3.42 -9.45
N TRP A 27 -10.87 -3.57 -8.35
CA TRP A 27 -9.50 -3.12 -8.24
C TRP A 27 -8.54 -4.31 -8.27
N LEU A 28 -7.53 -4.24 -9.13
CA LEU A 28 -6.46 -5.22 -9.22
C LEU A 28 -5.19 -4.64 -8.59
N ALA A 29 -4.58 -5.39 -7.67
CA ALA A 29 -3.25 -5.10 -7.17
C ALA A 29 -2.21 -5.29 -8.29
N VAL A 30 -1.39 -4.27 -8.50
CA VAL A 30 -0.29 -4.29 -9.48
C VAL A 30 1.00 -4.74 -8.81
N ASP A 31 1.24 -4.27 -7.58
CA ASP A 31 2.33 -4.73 -6.72
C ASP A 31 1.77 -5.57 -5.57
N ALA A 32 2.59 -6.46 -5.01
CA ALA A 32 2.31 -7.03 -3.70
C ALA A 32 2.38 -5.91 -2.63
N GLU A 33 1.41 -5.90 -1.70
CA GLU A 33 1.45 -4.97 -0.57
C GLU A 33 2.70 -5.20 0.29
N CYS A 34 3.33 -4.12 0.75
CA CYS A 34 4.50 -4.22 1.61
C CYS A 34 4.58 -3.07 2.63
N VAL A 35 5.42 -3.25 3.65
CA VAL A 35 5.91 -2.16 4.51
C VAL A 35 7.40 -1.96 4.23
N ILE A 36 7.79 -0.74 3.86
CA ILE A 36 9.13 -0.50 3.31
C ILE A 36 9.61 0.94 3.59
N PRO A 37 10.92 1.17 3.84
CA PRO A 37 11.47 2.52 3.82
C PRO A 37 11.29 3.18 2.44
N PRO A 38 10.81 4.43 2.34
CA PRO A 38 10.60 5.13 1.07
C PRO A 38 11.82 5.16 0.13
N ALA A 39 13.02 5.35 0.67
CA ALA A 39 14.26 5.31 -0.12
C ALA A 39 14.48 3.94 -0.78
N ASN A 40 14.23 2.85 -0.04
CA ASN A 40 14.36 1.49 -0.57
C ASN A 40 13.28 1.20 -1.61
N LEU A 41 12.07 1.74 -1.44
CA LEU A 41 11.02 1.64 -2.45
C LEU A 41 11.45 2.29 -3.76
N ALA A 42 12.08 3.46 -3.72
CA ALA A 42 12.58 4.15 -4.91
C ALA A 42 13.66 3.35 -5.68
N GLU A 43 14.46 2.56 -4.97
CA GLU A 43 15.46 1.68 -5.60
C GLU A 43 14.84 0.43 -6.24
N GLN A 44 13.73 -0.08 -5.68
CA GLN A 44 13.14 -1.37 -6.06
C GLN A 44 12.00 -1.23 -7.08
N ILE A 45 11.33 -0.07 -7.11
CA ILE A 45 10.17 0.12 -7.95
C ILE A 45 10.57 0.15 -9.43
N VAL A 46 9.77 -0.54 -10.25
CA VAL A 46 9.94 -0.55 -11.70
C VAL A 46 8.89 0.37 -12.31
N ALA A 47 9.35 1.36 -13.05
CA ALA A 47 8.48 2.28 -13.78
C ALA A 47 7.65 1.55 -14.85
N ASP A 48 6.43 2.03 -15.04
CA ASP A 48 5.55 1.65 -16.13
C ASP A 48 4.98 2.91 -16.81
N GLU A 49 4.17 2.71 -17.85
CA GLU A 49 3.60 3.78 -18.66
C GLU A 49 2.41 4.50 -18.00
N PHE A 50 1.95 4.06 -16.83
CA PHE A 50 0.73 4.57 -16.21
C PHE A 50 0.98 5.87 -15.44
N GLU A 51 -0.01 6.76 -15.45
CA GLU A 51 -0.08 7.91 -14.56
C GLU A 51 -0.80 7.53 -13.27
N TRP A 52 -0.07 7.52 -12.15
CA TRP A 52 -0.54 7.06 -10.86
C TRP A 52 -1.03 8.23 -10.01
N THR A 53 -2.30 8.19 -9.60
CA THR A 53 -2.84 9.17 -8.65
C THR A 53 -2.39 8.82 -7.24
N MET A 54 -1.77 9.79 -6.56
CA MET A 54 -1.28 9.64 -5.19
C MET A 54 -2.44 9.61 -4.19
N ALA A 55 -2.44 8.65 -3.27
CA ALA A 55 -3.39 8.58 -2.15
C ALA A 55 -2.70 8.14 -0.86
N GLY A 56 -3.11 8.70 0.26
CA GLY A 56 -2.66 8.32 1.59
C GLY A 56 -1.62 9.25 2.20
N THR A 57 -1.45 9.13 3.52
CA THR A 57 -0.61 10.00 4.35
C THR A 57 0.89 9.86 4.13
N GLY A 58 1.36 8.77 3.51
CA GLY A 58 2.77 8.51 3.27
C GLY A 58 3.40 9.52 2.31
N TRP A 59 2.63 10.02 1.34
CA TRP A 59 3.08 10.99 0.35
C TRP A 59 3.53 12.31 0.97
N ASP A 60 2.76 12.84 1.93
CA ASP A 60 3.12 14.08 2.62
C ASP A 60 4.19 13.84 3.70
N ALA A 61 4.15 12.67 4.37
CA ALA A 61 5.07 12.36 5.46
C ALA A 61 6.52 12.14 4.99
N TYR A 62 6.71 11.64 3.77
CA TYR A 62 8.00 11.28 3.18
C TYR A 62 8.16 11.82 1.75
N ALA A 63 7.72 13.07 1.55
CA ALA A 63 7.65 13.68 0.22
C ALA A 63 9.02 13.74 -0.49
N ASP A 64 10.09 14.05 0.25
CA ASP A 64 11.44 14.16 -0.31
C ASP A 64 11.96 12.81 -0.80
N GLU A 65 11.76 11.75 -0.03
CA GLU A 65 12.18 10.40 -0.38
C GLU A 65 11.32 9.82 -1.52
N LEU A 66 10.00 10.03 -1.47
CA LEU A 66 9.07 9.51 -2.48
C LEU A 66 9.12 10.30 -3.80
N ALA A 67 9.61 11.54 -3.81
CA ALA A 67 9.84 12.31 -5.04
C ALA A 67 10.88 11.68 -5.98
N SER A 68 11.71 10.76 -5.45
CA SER A 68 12.69 10.02 -6.24
C SER A 68 12.12 8.79 -6.97
N LEU A 69 10.85 8.45 -6.76
CA LEU A 69 10.19 7.37 -7.48
C LEU A 69 10.19 7.65 -8.99
N THR A 70 10.48 6.62 -9.78
CA THR A 70 10.54 6.70 -11.24
C THR A 70 9.16 6.61 -11.91
N LEU A 71 8.08 6.69 -11.14
CA LEU A 71 6.70 6.62 -11.59
C LEU A 71 6.24 7.96 -12.16
N ASN A 72 5.32 7.93 -13.14
CA ASN A 72 4.55 9.12 -13.50
C ASN A 72 3.46 9.34 -12.44
N LEU A 73 3.61 10.38 -11.63
CA LEU A 73 2.74 10.65 -10.48
C LEU A 73 1.85 11.88 -10.73
N LYS A 74 0.58 11.74 -10.32
CA LYS A 74 -0.41 12.81 -10.31
C LYS A 74 -0.86 13.08 -8.89
N GLN A 75 -0.97 14.36 -8.55
CA GLN A 75 -1.48 14.79 -7.25
C GLN A 75 -2.91 14.28 -7.02
N GLY A 76 -3.11 13.60 -5.89
CA GLY A 76 -4.43 13.35 -5.32
C GLY A 76 -4.62 14.10 -4.01
N ASP A 77 -5.84 14.04 -3.48
CA ASP A 77 -6.33 14.78 -2.32
C ASP A 77 -6.89 13.86 -1.21
N ILE A 78 -6.79 12.54 -1.40
CA ILE A 78 -7.30 11.55 -0.46
C ILE A 78 -6.21 11.11 0.50
N LEU A 79 -6.47 11.24 1.80
CA LEU A 79 -5.52 10.88 2.86
C LEU A 79 -5.87 9.60 3.61
N TYR A 80 -7.17 9.29 3.73
CA TYR A 80 -7.65 8.21 4.59
C TYR A 80 -8.70 7.36 3.87
N PRO A 81 -8.81 6.06 4.20
CA PRO A 81 -9.89 5.23 3.71
C PRO A 81 -11.24 5.69 4.29
N ASP A 82 -12.30 5.55 3.50
CA ASP A 82 -13.66 5.81 3.94
C ASP A 82 -14.52 4.52 3.87
N ALA A 83 -15.44 4.38 4.81
CA ALA A 83 -16.34 3.23 4.86
C ALA A 83 -17.20 3.10 3.60
N GLN A 84 -17.57 4.21 2.95
CA GLN A 84 -18.33 4.22 1.71
C GLN A 84 -17.61 3.47 0.57
N ASP A 85 -16.28 3.55 0.55
CA ASP A 85 -15.40 2.94 -0.45
C ASP A 85 -15.09 1.49 -0.09
N ILE A 86 -14.83 1.21 1.19
CA ILE A 86 -14.66 -0.16 1.72
C ILE A 86 -15.88 -1.02 1.35
N VAL A 87 -17.10 -0.51 1.50
CA VAL A 87 -18.32 -1.23 1.14
C VAL A 87 -18.37 -1.57 -0.36
N GLN A 88 -17.81 -0.74 -1.25
CA GLN A 88 -17.78 -1.09 -2.68
C GLN A 88 -16.86 -2.28 -2.95
N VAL A 89 -15.69 -2.33 -2.32
CA VAL A 89 -14.78 -3.48 -2.43
C VAL A 89 -15.44 -4.73 -1.86
N ALA A 90 -16.04 -4.63 -0.68
CA ALA A 90 -16.72 -5.74 -0.01
C ALA A 90 -17.87 -6.34 -0.84
N LYS A 91 -18.60 -5.52 -1.62
CA LYS A 91 -19.65 -6.03 -2.53
C LYS A 91 -19.10 -7.00 -3.57
N PHE A 92 -17.95 -6.69 -4.17
CA PHE A 92 -17.32 -7.58 -5.15
C PHE A 92 -16.84 -8.87 -4.49
N MET A 93 -16.19 -8.77 -3.33
CA MET A 93 -15.73 -9.94 -2.56
C MET A 93 -16.89 -10.85 -2.16
N LEU A 94 -17.99 -10.27 -1.67
CA LEU A 94 -19.20 -11.01 -1.31
C LEU A 94 -19.80 -11.75 -2.51
N ALA A 95 -19.88 -11.11 -3.68
CA ALA A 95 -20.39 -11.73 -4.89
C ALA A 95 -19.54 -12.92 -5.37
N LYS A 96 -18.23 -12.91 -5.06
CA LYS A 96 -17.31 -14.02 -5.34
C LYS A 96 -17.30 -15.11 -4.26
N GLY A 97 -18.00 -14.90 -3.14
CA GLY A 97 -17.96 -15.80 -1.99
C GLY A 97 -16.67 -15.70 -1.17
N GLU A 98 -15.91 -14.61 -1.29
CA GLU A 98 -14.68 -14.33 -0.55
C GLU A 98 -14.98 -13.81 0.86
N THR A 99 -15.79 -14.56 1.60
CA THR A 99 -16.15 -14.26 2.99
C THR A 99 -15.51 -15.28 3.92
N VAL A 100 -15.07 -14.82 5.09
CA VAL A 100 -14.53 -15.68 6.15
C VAL A 100 -15.50 -15.73 7.34
N SER A 101 -15.38 -16.77 8.18
CA SER A 101 -16.12 -16.78 9.44
C SER A 101 -15.57 -15.72 10.40
N VAL A 102 -16.34 -15.40 11.45
CA VAL A 102 -15.98 -14.34 12.40
C VAL A 102 -14.65 -14.67 13.09
N GLU A 103 -14.44 -15.93 13.45
CA GLU A 103 -13.24 -16.44 14.10
C GLU A 103 -12.00 -16.48 13.19
N GLU A 104 -12.18 -16.45 11.87
CA GLU A 104 -11.08 -16.41 10.88
C GLU A 104 -10.70 -14.97 10.49
N SER A 105 -11.49 -13.97 10.88
CA SER A 105 -11.18 -12.56 10.63
C SER A 105 -9.91 -12.15 11.38
N SER A 106 -8.89 -11.71 10.65
CA SER A 106 -7.59 -11.33 11.20
C SER A 106 -6.99 -10.13 10.48
N PRO A 107 -6.16 -9.31 11.16
CA PRO A 107 -5.45 -8.21 10.52
C PRO A 107 -4.37 -8.72 9.57
N VAL A 108 -4.13 -7.97 8.49
CA VAL A 108 -3.00 -8.22 7.59
C VAL A 108 -1.69 -7.81 8.27
N TYR A 109 -0.70 -8.70 8.27
CA TYR A 109 0.62 -8.47 8.85
C TYR A 109 1.65 -8.40 7.72
N LEU A 110 2.09 -7.18 7.36
CA LEU A 110 2.96 -6.94 6.20
C LEU A 110 4.47 -6.96 6.50
N ARG A 111 4.86 -7.04 7.78
CA ARG A 111 6.27 -7.02 8.16
C ARG A 111 6.84 -8.44 8.16
N ASP A 112 7.59 -8.77 7.11
CA ASP A 112 8.26 -10.08 7.01
C ASP A 112 9.50 -10.22 7.91
N ASN A 113 10.13 -9.09 8.29
CA ASN A 113 11.38 -9.09 9.02
C ASN A 113 11.22 -8.70 10.49
N VAL A 114 11.23 -9.70 11.38
CA VAL A 114 11.58 -9.51 12.79
C VAL A 114 13.11 -9.50 12.89
N THR A 115 13.75 -8.35 12.64
CA THR A 115 15.20 -8.18 12.82
C THR A 115 15.58 -8.10 14.30
N TRP A 116 15.30 -9.17 15.06
CA TRP A 116 16.01 -9.42 16.31
C TRP A 116 17.40 -9.98 15.99
N LYS A 117 18.34 -9.11 15.59
CA LYS A 117 19.75 -9.42 15.83
C LYS A 117 19.98 -9.24 17.33
N LYS A 118 20.13 -10.37 18.05
CA LYS A 118 20.66 -10.35 19.42
C LYS A 118 21.93 -9.50 19.43
N LEU A 119 21.98 -8.49 20.31
CA LEU A 119 23.19 -7.74 20.58
C LEU A 119 24.29 -8.77 20.97
N PRO A 120 25.44 -8.81 20.26
CA PRO A 120 26.55 -9.62 20.72
C PRO A 120 27.09 -8.99 22.01
N GLY A 121 27.16 -9.75 23.10
CA GLY A 121 27.82 -9.29 24.34
C GLY A 121 27.07 -9.48 25.66
N ARG A 122 26.24 -10.53 25.81
CA ARG A 122 25.84 -11.02 27.14
C ARG A 122 25.93 -12.55 27.16
N GLU A 123 27.14 -13.04 27.42
CA GLU A 123 27.36 -14.23 28.27
C GLU A 123 27.82 -13.75 29.64
#